data_AF-A0A1J1GBS1-F1
#
_entry.id   AF-A0A1J1GBS1-F1
#
_cell.length_a   1.000
_cell.length_b   1.000
_cell.length_c   1.000
_cell.angle_alpha   90.00
_cell.angle_beta   90.00
_cell.angle_gamma   90.00
#
_symmetry.space_group_name_H-M   'P 1'
#
loop_
_entity.id
_entity.type
_entity.pdbx_description
1 polymer ?
#
loop_
_entity_poly.entity_id
_entity_poly.type
_entity_poly.pdbx_seq_one_letter_code
_entity_poly.pdbx_strand_id
1 'polypeptide(L)'
;KIDRRSGKKMEDNPKMVKSGDAAIINLVPSKPMCVEAFSEYPPLGRFAVRDMKQTVAVGVIKEVDKSVEAGKATKAAQKAQK
;
A
#
# COMPACT_ATOMS: atom_id res chain seq x y z
N LYS A 1 4.10 5.18 16.77
CA LYS A 1 3.42 6.46 16.50
C LYS A 1 4.42 7.44 15.90
N ILE A 2 4.04 8.17 14.85
CA ILE A 2 4.91 9.10 14.14
C ILE A 2 4.27 10.49 14.24
N ASP A 3 5.10 11.49 14.48
CA ASP A 3 4.65 12.88 14.43
C ASP A 3 4.32 13.27 12.98
N ARG A 4 3.09 13.73 12.77
CA ARG A 4 2.53 14.10 11.46
C ARG A 4 3.31 15.21 10.75
N ARG A 5 3.97 16.11 11.48
CA ARG A 5 4.74 17.22 10.88
C ARG A 5 6.23 16.91 10.77
N SER A 6 6.84 16.41 11.83
CA SER A 6 8.30 16.19 11.83
C SER A 6 8.70 14.84 11.25
N GLY A 7 7.77 13.90 11.07
CA GLY A 7 8.07 12.56 10.61
C GLY A 7 8.91 11.73 11.59
N LYS A 8 9.21 12.26 12.79
CA LYS A 8 9.97 11.56 13.82
C LYS A 8 9.12 10.46 14.45
N LYS A 9 9.75 9.30 14.67
CA LYS A 9 9.16 8.20 15.45
C LYS A 9 9.06 8.64 16.91
N MET A 10 7.85 8.68 17.45
CA MET A 10 7.62 8.93 18.88
C MET A 10 7.62 7.63 19.68
N GLU A 11 6.94 6.61 19.16
CA GLU A 11 6.79 5.32 19.84
C GLU A 11 6.96 4.17 18.84
N ASP A 12 7.70 3.15 19.23
CA ASP A 12 7.78 1.90 18.50
C ASP A 12 6.61 0.99 18.93
N ASN A 13 5.86 0.47 17.95
CA ASN A 13 4.70 -0.43 18.14
C ASN A 13 3.57 0.12 19.06
N PRO A 14 2.90 1.22 18.70
CA PRO A 14 1.74 1.70 19.44
C PRO A 14 0.61 0.66 19.39
N LYS A 15 -0.04 0.38 20.53
CA LYS A 15 -1.19 -0.56 20.59
C LYS A 15 -2.40 -0.08 19.78
N MET A 16 -2.61 1.23 19.69
CA MET A 16 -3.72 1.85 18.96
C MET A 16 -3.28 3.17 18.33
N VAL A 17 -3.90 3.49 17.20
CA VAL A 17 -3.70 4.76 16.46
C VAL A 17 -5.00 5.54 16.54
N LYS A 18 -4.94 6.84 16.91
CA LYS A 18 -6.12 7.70 17.00
C LYS A 18 -6.15 8.71 15.85
N SER A 19 -7.28 9.39 15.67
CA SER A 19 -7.41 10.48 14.70
C SER A 19 -6.34 11.54 14.91
N GLY A 20 -5.63 11.89 13.83
CA GLY A 20 -4.54 12.87 13.84
C GLY A 20 -3.14 12.27 13.94
N ASP A 21 -3.02 10.99 14.29
CA ASP A 21 -1.75 10.29 14.38
C ASP A 21 -1.29 9.79 13.01
N ALA A 22 0.04 9.75 12.80
CA ALA A 22 0.64 9.05 11.68
C ALA A 22 1.30 7.75 12.17
N ALA A 23 1.27 6.71 11.34
CA ALA A 23 1.91 5.43 11.63
C ALA A 23 2.41 4.77 10.34
N ILE A 24 3.42 3.91 10.49
CA ILE A 24 3.82 2.94 9.46
C ILE A 24 3.13 1.64 9.84
N ILE A 25 2.43 1.04 8.87
CA ILE A 25 1.58 -0.14 9.08
C ILE A 25 1.86 -1.12 7.94
N ASN A 26 2.01 -2.39 8.28
CA ASN A 26 2.05 -3.47 7.30
C ASN A 26 0.61 -3.91 7.01
N LEU A 27 0.21 -3.84 5.74
CA LEU A 27 -1.14 -4.19 5.29
C LEU A 27 -1.07 -5.45 4.45
N VAL A 28 -1.94 -6.42 4.77
CA VAL A 28 -2.12 -7.64 3.97
C VAL A 28 -3.47 -7.54 3.26
N PRO A 29 -3.51 -7.52 1.92
CA PRO A 29 -4.76 -7.48 1.19
C PRO A 29 -5.49 -8.82 1.30
N SER A 30 -6.81 -8.80 1.47
CA SER A 30 -7.64 -10.01 1.54
C SER A 30 -7.98 -10.61 0.17
N LYS A 31 -7.79 -9.82 -0.90
CA LYS A 31 -8.01 -10.21 -2.30
C LYS A 31 -6.77 -9.86 -3.12
N PRO A 32 -6.48 -10.59 -4.22
CA PRO A 32 -5.39 -10.24 -5.12
C PRO A 32 -5.52 -8.79 -5.60
N MET A 33 -4.49 -7.98 -5.36
CA MET A 33 -4.47 -6.56 -5.66
C MET A 33 -3.08 -6.17 -6.15
N CYS A 34 -3.02 -5.41 -7.24
CA CYS A 34 -1.78 -4.83 -7.74
C CYS A 34 -1.60 -3.43 -7.13
N VAL A 35 -0.51 -3.24 -6.39
CA VAL A 35 -0.11 -1.96 -5.81
C VAL A 35 1.39 -1.79 -6.00
N GLU A 36 1.85 -0.54 -6.02
CA GLU A 36 3.27 -0.21 -6.25
C GLU A 36 3.76 0.80 -5.21
N ALA A 37 5.08 0.85 -5.03
CA ALA A 37 5.71 1.86 -4.20
C ALA A 37 5.48 3.26 -4.80
N PHE A 38 5.18 4.24 -3.95
CA PHE A 38 4.90 5.60 -4.40
C PHE A 38 6.07 6.27 -5.11
N SER A 39 7.30 5.91 -4.74
CA SER A 39 8.52 6.39 -5.40
C SER A 39 8.67 5.87 -6.83
N GLU A 40 8.16 4.68 -7.13
CA GLU A 40 8.25 4.07 -8.46
C GLU A 40 7.06 4.47 -9.33
N TYR A 41 5.85 4.29 -8.82
CA TYR A 41 4.61 4.59 -9.52
C TYR A 41 3.66 5.40 -8.62
N PRO A 42 3.80 6.74 -8.60
CA PRO A 42 2.99 7.63 -7.78
C PRO A 42 1.46 7.43 -7.89
N PRO A 43 0.88 7.12 -9.07
CA PRO A 43 -0.56 6.89 -9.20
C PRO A 43 -1.05 5.62 -8.50
N LEU A 44 -0.22 4.58 -8.40
CA LEU A 44 -0.58 3.29 -7.79
C LEU A 44 -0.18 3.20 -6.30
N GLY A 45 0.67 4.10 -5.84
CA GLY A 45 1.15 4.14 -4.45
C GLY A 45 0.33 4.98 -3.48
N ARG A 46 -0.76 5.63 -3.91
CA ARG A 46 -1.65 6.42 -3.04
C ARG A 46 -2.97 5.69 -2.83
N PHE A 47 -3.40 5.57 -1.59
CA PHE A 47 -4.67 4.92 -1.27
C PHE A 47 -5.45 5.66 -0.18
N ALA A 48 -6.76 5.46 -0.19
CA ALA A 48 -7.68 5.95 0.83
C ALA A 48 -8.32 4.76 1.55
N VAL A 49 -8.31 4.78 2.88
CA VAL A 49 -9.00 3.80 3.71
C VAL A 49 -10.40 4.34 3.98
N ARG A 50 -11.43 3.54 3.67
CA ARG A 50 -12.82 3.91 3.85
C ARG A 50 -13.53 2.95 4.80
N ASP A 51 -14.33 3.50 5.68
CA ASP A 51 -15.26 2.76 6.53
C ASP A 51 -16.61 3.48 6.54
N MET A 52 -17.72 2.73 6.44
CA MET A 52 -19.10 3.24 6.44
C MET A 52 -19.32 4.57 5.67
N LYS A 53 -18.87 4.63 4.41
CA LYS A 53 -18.95 5.81 3.50
C LYS A 53 -18.06 7.01 3.87
N GLN A 54 -17.24 6.91 4.90
CA GLN A 54 -16.31 7.96 5.31
C GLN A 54 -14.86 7.53 5.04
N THR A 55 -14.02 8.50 4.70
CA THR A 55 -12.57 8.26 4.56
C THR A 55 -11.95 8.40 5.95
N VAL A 56 -11.47 7.29 6.50
CA VAL A 56 -10.88 7.25 7.86
C VAL A 56 -9.39 7.53 7.85
N ALA A 57 -8.69 7.21 6.76
CA ALA A 57 -7.27 7.49 6.60
C ALA A 57 -6.87 7.65 5.13
N VAL A 58 -5.73 8.29 4.92
CA VAL A 58 -5.05 8.38 3.62
C VAL A 58 -3.61 7.92 3.80
N GLY A 59 -3.10 7.17 2.83
CA GLY A 59 -1.82 6.49 2.93
C GLY A 59 -1.02 6.56 1.64
N VAL A 60 0.29 6.40 1.82
CA VAL A 60 1.27 6.31 0.73
C VAL A 60 2.09 5.05 0.95
N ILE A 61 2.22 4.22 -0.08
CA ILE A 61 2.94 2.95 -0.04
C ILE A 61 4.44 3.22 -0.11
N LYS A 62 5.19 2.71 0.87
CA LYS A 62 6.66 2.81 0.91
C LYS A 62 7.33 1.63 0.23
N GLU A 63 6.85 0.43 0.49
CA GLU A 63 7.43 -0.83 0.04
C GLU A 63 6.30 -1.83 -0.24
N VAL A 64 6.51 -2.73 -1.20
CA VAL A 64 5.56 -3.77 -1.59
C VAL A 64 6.31 -5.08 -1.75
N ASP A 65 5.91 -6.10 -0.99
CA ASP A 65 6.33 -7.48 -1.24
C ASP A 65 5.53 -8.05 -2.40
N LYS A 66 6.15 -8.16 -3.58
CA LYS A 66 5.49 -8.63 -4.80
C LYS A 66 5.39 -10.15 -4.80
N SER A 67 4.17 -10.69 -4.70
CA SER A 67 3.93 -12.12 -4.93
C SER A 67 3.85 -12.39 -6.44
N VAL A 68 4.77 -13.20 -6.96
CA VAL A 68 4.81 -13.57 -8.39
C VAL A 68 3.84 -14.72 -8.64
N GLU A 69 2.57 -14.40 -8.86
CA GLU A 69 1.62 -15.35 -9.43
C GLU A 69 1.72 -15.29 -10.95
N ALA A 70 2.30 -16.34 -11.55
CA ALA A 70 2.45 -16.44 -13.00
C ALA A 70 1.07 -16.57 -13.67
N GLY A 71 0.62 -15.49 -14.30
CA GLY A 71 -0.58 -15.50 -15.12
C GLY A 71 -0.45 -16.45 -16.32
N LYS A 72 -1.56 -17.06 -16.74
CA LYS A 72 -1.59 -17.96 -17.89
C LYS A 72 -1.36 -17.16 -19.19
N ALA A 73 -0.22 -17.36 -19.85
CA ALA A 73 0.10 -16.68 -21.09
C ALA A 73 -0.85 -17.07 -22.23
N THR A 74 -1.32 -16.07 -22.99
CA THR A 74 -2.13 -16.31 -24.19
C THR A 74 -1.25 -16.74 -25.35
N LYS A 75 -1.81 -17.50 -26.31
CA LYS A 75 -1.09 -17.93 -27.52
C LYS A 75 -0.52 -16.75 -28.33
N ALA A 76 -1.19 -15.60 -28.30
CA ALA A 76 -0.72 -14.38 -28.93
C ALA A 76 0.54 -13.81 -28.26
N ALA A 77 0.59 -13.81 -26.91
CA ALA A 77 1.76 -13.36 -26.16
C ALA A 77 2.99 -14.24 -26.43
N GLN A 78 2.79 -15.56 -26.53
CA GLN A 78 3.85 -16.51 -26.89
C GLN A 78 4.40 -16.29 -28.31
N LYS A 79 3.52 -15.88 -29.24
CA LYS A 79 3.91 -15.59 -30.63
C LYS A 79 4.66 -14.28 -30.77
N ALA A 80 4.38 -13.29 -29.91
CA ALA A 80 5.06 -11.99 -29.91
C ALA A 80 6.42 -11.99 -29.18
N GLN A 81 6.65 -12.98 -28.30
CA GLN A 81 7.94 -13.19 -27.64
C GLN A 81 8.94 -13.99 -28.50
N LYS A 82 8.49 -14.55 -29.62
CA LYS A 82 9.32 -15.20 -30.64
C LYS A 82 9.66 -14.22 -31.74
#